data_AF-A0A379XT23-F1
#
_entry.id   AF-A0A379XT23-F1
#
_cell.length_a   1.000
_cell.length_b   1.000
_cell.length_c   1.000
_cell.angle_alpha   90.00
_cell.angle_beta   90.00
_cell.angle_gamma   90.00
#
_symmetry.space_group_name_H-M   'P 1'
#
loop_
_entity.id
_entity.type
_entity.pdbx_description
1 polymer ?
#
loop_
_entity_poly.entity_id
_entity_poly.type
_entity_poly.pdbx_seq_one_letter_code
_entity_poly.pdbx_strand_id
1 'polypeptide(L)'
;MVAAASTIFFPPPAGGGSDKVPGRDLDALFALNAQLLTGQNEKIEPGVNSVSLPVRGQLVNSNGQLAIQLLKTGEGLPAAVPVLNAVRDAATGLDRITVPAVAGAPERIILVNPAPPPARPSDTGSQDSVPVTPVHTGTEIKPVETITVTTTPAADIGGLQDFIYWRPDAAGTGVESVYVMLSGPYGETNAKGEYSGRPYNTDKAGGSIQKLDWKTATIDHAGVEKVKLHTGRFTESDANKVMIDRLEKILKGELQPTDVDKRFYTHEIRELERYRSLGIPDGVSPDDNGATWNNTHTATLEDYQLGNDEALLYTREALKAAEEQELRMLK
;
A
#
# COMPACT_ATOMS: atom_id res chain seq x y z
N MET A 1 -2.25 -57.77 29.02
CA MET A 1 -3.06 -56.82 28.23
C MET A 1 -2.19 -55.62 27.93
N VAL A 2 -1.82 -55.41 26.67
CA VAL A 2 -1.06 -54.24 26.23
C VAL A 2 -2.04 -53.37 25.45
N ALA A 3 -2.35 -52.18 25.97
CA ALA A 3 -3.17 -51.21 25.28
C ALA A 3 -2.28 -50.45 24.28
N ALA A 4 -2.57 -50.59 22.99
CA ALA A 4 -1.99 -49.74 21.95
C ALA A 4 -2.86 -48.49 21.82
N ALA A 5 -2.29 -47.31 22.14
CA ALA A 5 -2.89 -46.04 21.81
C ALA A 5 -2.44 -45.64 20.40
N SER A 6 -3.38 -45.54 19.47
CA SER A 6 -3.13 -45.01 18.12
C SER A 6 -3.59 -43.56 18.09
N THR A 7 -2.65 -42.61 18.12
CA THR A 7 -2.93 -41.21 17.79
C THR A 7 -2.92 -41.05 16.27
N ILE A 8 -4.09 -40.78 15.69
CA ILE A 8 -4.22 -40.36 14.29
C ILE A 8 -3.96 -38.86 14.26
N PHE A 9 -2.83 -38.44 13.70
CA PHE A 9 -2.58 -37.05 13.36
C PHE A 9 -3.28 -36.76 12.03
N PHE A 10 -4.33 -35.95 12.05
CA PHE A 10 -4.81 -35.31 10.82
C PHE A 10 -3.83 -34.19 10.49
N PRO A 11 -3.13 -34.24 9.34
CA PRO A 11 -2.39 -33.08 8.89
C PRO A 11 -3.40 -31.93 8.71
N PRO A 12 -3.09 -30.71 9.18
CA PRO A 12 -3.90 -29.56 8.84
C PRO A 12 -4.03 -29.46 7.31
N PRO A 13 -5.15 -28.93 6.78
CA PRO A 13 -5.32 -28.73 5.36
C PRO A 13 -4.10 -27.99 4.80
N ALA A 14 -3.46 -28.55 3.77
CA ALA A 14 -2.35 -27.88 3.10
C ALA A 14 -2.84 -26.51 2.59
N GLY A 15 -2.18 -25.44 3.02
CA GLY A 15 -2.57 -24.06 2.67
C GLY A 15 -3.53 -23.37 3.64
N GLY A 16 -3.93 -24.00 4.76
CA GLY A 16 -4.69 -23.30 5.80
C GLY A 16 -3.88 -22.15 6.41
N GLY A 17 -4.28 -20.90 6.14
CA GLY A 17 -3.57 -19.69 6.59
C GLY A 17 -2.51 -19.16 5.61
N SER A 18 -2.35 -19.74 4.40
CA SER A 18 -1.45 -19.16 3.38
C SER A 18 -1.95 -17.85 2.79
N ASP A 19 -3.23 -17.53 3.00
CA ASP A 19 -3.87 -16.24 2.73
C ASP A 19 -3.52 -15.17 3.76
N LYS A 20 -2.79 -15.53 4.82
CA LYS A 20 -2.40 -14.66 5.93
C LYS A 20 -0.88 -14.66 6.04
N VAL A 21 -0.23 -13.90 5.16
CA VAL A 21 1.19 -13.63 5.23
C VAL A 21 1.35 -12.20 5.75
N PRO A 22 1.78 -12.03 7.03
CA PRO A 22 1.99 -10.71 7.60
C PRO A 22 2.85 -9.83 6.68
N GLY A 23 2.33 -8.67 6.27
CA GLY A 23 2.99 -7.76 5.34
C GLY A 23 2.75 -8.03 3.83
N ARG A 24 1.94 -9.02 3.44
CA ARG A 24 1.59 -9.30 2.02
C ARG A 24 0.08 -9.35 1.73
N ASP A 25 -0.78 -9.12 2.71
CA ASP A 25 -2.22 -9.48 2.63
C ASP A 25 -3.15 -8.44 1.98
N LEU A 26 -2.64 -7.33 1.43
CA LEU A 26 -3.50 -6.29 0.84
C LEU A 26 -3.06 -5.75 -0.52
N ASP A 27 -1.97 -6.27 -1.10
CA ASP A 27 -1.58 -5.95 -2.47
C ASP A 27 -2.26 -6.93 -3.43
N ALA A 28 -3.39 -6.51 -3.97
CA ALA A 28 -4.11 -7.22 -5.01
C ALA A 28 -3.82 -6.57 -6.37
N LEU A 29 -3.78 -7.41 -7.39
CA LEU A 29 -3.62 -7.00 -8.78
C LEU A 29 -4.69 -7.70 -9.62
N PHE A 30 -5.34 -6.94 -10.49
CA PHE A 30 -6.23 -7.47 -11.51
C PHE A 30 -5.78 -7.01 -12.88
N ALA A 31 -5.74 -7.92 -13.84
CA ALA A 31 -5.30 -7.63 -15.19
C ALA A 31 -6.29 -8.17 -16.22
N LEU A 32 -6.53 -7.40 -17.27
CA LEU A 32 -7.30 -7.81 -18.43
C LEU A 32 -6.71 -7.22 -19.71
N ASN A 33 -7.16 -7.69 -20.87
CA ASN A 33 -6.77 -7.10 -22.14
C ASN A 33 -7.31 -5.65 -22.23
N ALA A 34 -6.42 -4.66 -22.38
CA ALA A 34 -6.77 -3.24 -22.35
C ALA A 34 -7.69 -2.83 -23.50
N GLN A 35 -7.64 -3.54 -24.63
CA GLN A 35 -8.48 -3.31 -25.79
C GLN A 35 -9.98 -3.45 -25.45
N LEU A 36 -10.33 -4.28 -24.44
CA LEU A 36 -11.70 -4.46 -23.97
C LEU A 36 -12.29 -3.23 -23.27
N LEU A 37 -11.45 -2.25 -22.89
CA LEU A 37 -11.87 -1.04 -22.19
C LEU A 37 -11.97 0.18 -23.12
N THR A 38 -11.70 0.03 -24.40
CA THR A 38 -11.72 1.12 -25.39
C THR A 38 -13.09 1.34 -26.02
N GLY A 39 -13.29 2.48 -26.69
CA GLY A 39 -14.49 2.73 -27.47
C GLY A 39 -14.61 1.78 -28.67
N GLN A 40 -15.84 1.62 -29.21
CA GLN A 40 -16.04 0.86 -30.44
C GLN A 40 -15.19 1.45 -31.57
N ASN A 41 -14.29 0.64 -32.14
CA ASN A 41 -13.34 0.97 -33.21
C ASN A 41 -12.07 1.74 -32.82
N GLU A 42 -11.82 1.97 -31.53
CA GLU A 42 -10.50 2.47 -31.09
C GLU A 42 -9.52 1.30 -31.01
N LYS A 43 -8.27 1.51 -31.40
CA LYS A 43 -7.19 0.52 -31.24
C LYS A 43 -6.09 1.11 -30.37
N ILE A 44 -5.56 0.29 -29.48
CA ILE A 44 -4.35 0.62 -28.74
C ILE A 44 -3.16 0.21 -29.59
N GLU A 45 -2.33 1.17 -29.98
CA GLU A 45 -1.12 0.94 -30.79
C GLU A 45 0.14 0.89 -29.90
N PRO A 46 1.12 0.03 -30.22
CA PRO A 46 2.38 -0.01 -29.48
C PRO A 46 3.22 1.26 -29.69
N GLY A 47 4.14 1.53 -28.75
CA GLY A 47 5.05 2.68 -28.81
C GLY A 47 4.51 3.98 -28.23
N VAL A 48 3.29 3.97 -27.66
CA VAL A 48 2.73 5.11 -26.92
C VAL A 48 3.10 5.04 -25.44
N ASN A 49 3.29 6.20 -24.80
CA ASN A 49 3.59 6.30 -23.36
C ASN A 49 2.33 6.39 -22.48
N SER A 50 1.17 6.61 -23.09
CA SER A 50 -0.11 6.67 -22.39
C SER A 50 -1.26 6.35 -23.32
N VAL A 51 -2.32 5.74 -22.80
CA VAL A 51 -3.56 5.44 -23.53
C VAL A 51 -4.73 6.12 -22.82
N SER A 52 -5.61 6.80 -23.55
CA SER A 52 -6.83 7.35 -22.95
C SER A 52 -7.91 6.27 -22.90
N LEU A 53 -8.39 5.93 -21.71
CA LEU A 53 -9.49 5.00 -21.53
C LEU A 53 -10.78 5.74 -21.10
N PRO A 54 -11.95 5.37 -21.63
CA PRO A 54 -13.24 5.92 -21.21
C PRO A 54 -13.67 5.48 -19.80
N VAL A 55 -13.04 4.43 -19.26
CA VAL A 55 -13.23 3.88 -17.92
C VAL A 55 -11.87 3.42 -17.40
N ARG A 56 -11.56 3.75 -16.14
CA ARG A 56 -10.41 3.21 -15.39
C ARG A 56 -10.93 2.42 -14.21
N GLY A 57 -10.14 1.53 -13.64
CA GLY A 57 -10.57 0.71 -12.51
C GLY A 57 -9.54 0.69 -11.38
N GLN A 58 -10.05 0.48 -10.17
CA GLN A 58 -9.25 0.30 -8.97
C GLN A 58 -9.79 -0.89 -8.18
N LEU A 59 -8.90 -1.54 -7.44
CA LEU A 59 -9.29 -2.59 -6.50
C LEU A 59 -9.53 -1.97 -5.13
N VAL A 60 -10.73 -2.18 -4.60
CA VAL A 60 -11.16 -1.66 -3.30
C VAL A 60 -11.65 -2.79 -2.42
N ASN A 61 -11.41 -2.69 -1.11
CA ASN A 61 -12.10 -3.55 -0.17
C ASN A 61 -13.45 -2.90 0.18
N SER A 62 -14.54 -3.60 -0.11
CA SER A 62 -15.90 -3.17 0.18
C SER A 62 -16.61 -4.25 1.00
N ASN A 63 -17.03 -3.92 2.22
CA ASN A 63 -17.69 -4.85 3.15
C ASN A 63 -16.91 -6.17 3.37
N GLY A 64 -15.58 -6.10 3.42
CA GLY A 64 -14.72 -7.27 3.60
C GLY A 64 -14.50 -8.11 2.34
N GLN A 65 -14.98 -7.65 1.17
CA GLN A 65 -14.75 -8.28 -0.12
C GLN A 65 -13.86 -7.40 -1.00
N LEU A 66 -12.89 -8.01 -1.67
CA LEU A 66 -12.16 -7.34 -2.74
C LEU A 66 -13.09 -7.16 -3.95
N ALA A 67 -13.28 -5.91 -4.36
CA ALA A 67 -14.16 -5.54 -5.46
C ALA A 67 -13.40 -4.71 -6.50
N ILE A 68 -13.80 -4.85 -7.77
CA ILE A 68 -13.37 -3.99 -8.86
C ILE A 68 -14.34 -2.80 -8.90
N GLN A 69 -13.83 -1.61 -8.69
CA GLN A 69 -14.58 -0.38 -8.92
C GLN A 69 -14.19 0.20 -10.29
N LEU A 70 -15.15 0.30 -11.20
CA LEU A 70 -14.97 0.91 -12.51
C LEU A 70 -15.42 2.38 -12.46
N LEU A 71 -14.51 3.28 -12.79
CA LEU A 71 -14.67 4.73 -12.71
C LEU A 71 -14.73 5.33 -14.12
N LYS A 72 -15.81 6.07 -14.39
CA LYS A 72 -15.93 6.81 -15.65
C LYS A 72 -14.89 7.94 -15.69
N THR A 73 -14.11 8.02 -16.77
CA THR A 73 -13.13 9.10 -16.96
C THR A 73 -13.82 10.33 -17.56
N GLY A 74 -13.28 11.53 -17.30
CA GLY A 74 -13.91 12.80 -17.66
C GLY A 74 -13.85 13.83 -16.53
N GLU A 75 -15.00 14.41 -16.16
CA GLU A 75 -15.15 15.51 -15.18
C GLU A 75 -14.60 15.13 -13.78
N GLY A 76 -13.29 15.26 -13.59
CA GLY A 76 -12.58 15.00 -12.32
C GLY A 76 -11.64 13.80 -12.33
N LEU A 77 -11.68 12.94 -13.36
CA LEU A 77 -10.78 11.79 -13.50
C LEU A 77 -10.07 11.79 -14.86
N PRO A 78 -8.74 11.98 -14.91
CA PRO A 78 -7.98 11.92 -16.16
C PRO A 78 -8.17 10.57 -16.88
N ALA A 79 -8.41 10.64 -18.19
CA ALA A 79 -8.55 9.45 -19.04
C ALA A 79 -7.21 8.75 -19.32
N ALA A 80 -6.10 9.47 -19.24
CA ALA A 80 -4.78 8.97 -19.56
C ALA A 80 -4.31 7.93 -18.53
N VAL A 81 -4.00 6.73 -19.02
CA VAL A 81 -3.36 5.63 -18.29
C VAL A 81 -1.92 5.51 -18.78
N PRO A 82 -0.92 5.48 -17.88
CA PRO A 82 0.47 5.34 -18.27
C PRO A 82 0.75 3.96 -18.89
N VAL A 83 1.62 3.92 -19.90
CA VAL A 83 2.17 2.68 -20.44
C VAL A 83 3.55 2.46 -19.82
N LEU A 84 3.72 1.33 -19.13
CA LEU A 84 4.97 0.93 -18.50
C LEU A 84 5.63 -0.19 -19.30
N ASN A 85 6.97 -0.15 -19.35
CA ASN A 85 7.78 -1.15 -20.02
C ASN A 85 8.29 -2.16 -19.00
N ALA A 86 8.22 -3.45 -19.34
CA ALA A 86 8.83 -4.50 -18.56
C ALA A 86 10.31 -4.66 -18.94
N VAL A 87 11.16 -4.89 -17.94
CA VAL A 87 12.60 -5.10 -18.11
C VAL A 87 12.92 -6.55 -17.79
N ARG A 88 13.57 -7.25 -18.73
CA ARG A 88 14.02 -8.64 -18.54
C ARG A 88 15.07 -8.71 -17.44
N ASP A 89 14.80 -9.52 -16.42
CA ASP A 89 15.80 -9.99 -15.47
C ASP A 89 16.48 -11.24 -16.04
N ALA A 90 17.74 -11.10 -16.45
CA ALA A 90 18.51 -12.18 -17.06
C ALA A 90 18.83 -13.32 -16.06
N ALA A 91 18.82 -13.07 -14.75
CA ALA A 91 19.12 -14.08 -13.75
C ALA A 91 17.94 -15.01 -13.51
N THR A 92 16.71 -14.47 -13.51
CA THR A 92 15.49 -15.23 -13.19
C THR A 92 14.69 -15.63 -14.43
N GLY A 93 14.92 -14.97 -15.57
CA GLY A 93 14.12 -15.14 -16.78
C GLY A 93 12.74 -14.47 -16.71
N LEU A 94 12.42 -13.79 -15.60
CA LEU A 94 11.20 -13.01 -15.43
C LEU A 94 11.35 -11.60 -16.00
N ASP A 95 10.23 -10.97 -16.32
CA ASP A 95 10.19 -9.54 -16.63
C ASP A 95 9.75 -8.75 -15.38
N ARG A 96 10.31 -7.56 -15.18
CA ARG A 96 10.04 -6.68 -14.04
C ARG A 96 9.44 -5.36 -14.51
N ILE A 97 8.32 -4.97 -13.94
CA ILE A 97 7.71 -3.65 -14.16
C ILE A 97 7.83 -2.86 -12.86
N THR A 98 8.41 -1.66 -12.95
CA THR A 98 8.47 -0.72 -11.83
C THR A 98 7.28 0.24 -11.93
N VAL A 99 6.37 0.13 -10.97
CA VAL A 99 5.22 1.04 -10.82
C VAL A 99 5.65 2.19 -9.91
N PRO A 100 5.60 3.44 -10.40
CA PRO A 100 6.12 4.59 -9.65
C PRO A 100 5.35 4.82 -8.35
N ALA A 101 6.04 5.35 -7.34
CA ALA A 101 5.42 5.79 -6.11
C ALA A 101 4.39 6.90 -6.38
N VAL A 102 3.29 6.90 -5.62
CA VAL A 102 2.28 7.97 -5.61
C VAL A 102 2.05 8.46 -4.18
N ALA A 103 1.35 9.56 -4.00
CA ALA A 103 1.05 10.08 -2.66
C ALA A 103 0.37 9.00 -1.80
N GLY A 104 1.02 8.61 -0.71
CA GLY A 104 0.53 7.55 0.16
C GLY A 104 0.70 6.14 -0.39
N ALA A 105 1.57 5.89 -1.36
CA ALA A 105 1.95 4.54 -1.77
C ALA A 105 3.39 4.44 -2.30
N PRO A 106 4.20 3.49 -1.83
CA PRO A 106 5.58 3.34 -2.29
C PRO A 106 5.65 2.83 -3.72
N GLU A 107 6.86 2.90 -4.29
CA GLU A 107 7.17 2.20 -5.55
C GLU A 107 6.91 0.70 -5.39
N ARG A 108 6.35 0.07 -6.43
CA ARG A 108 6.04 -1.37 -6.44
C ARG A 108 6.69 -2.06 -7.63
N ILE A 109 7.18 -3.28 -7.41
CA ILE A 109 7.72 -4.14 -8.46
C ILE A 109 6.71 -5.23 -8.79
N ILE A 110 6.26 -5.26 -10.04
CA ILE A 110 5.41 -6.33 -10.57
C ILE A 110 6.27 -7.31 -11.36
N LEU A 111 6.19 -8.59 -11.02
CA LEU A 111 6.84 -9.67 -11.74
C LEU A 111 5.90 -10.21 -12.81
N VAL A 112 6.38 -10.27 -14.04
CA VAL A 112 5.69 -10.86 -15.18
C VAL A 112 6.43 -12.13 -15.58
N ASN A 113 5.71 -13.24 -15.57
CA ASN A 113 6.22 -14.50 -16.12
C ASN A 113 5.96 -14.51 -17.64
N PRO A 114 7.01 -14.45 -18.49
CA PRO A 114 6.83 -14.46 -19.94
C PRO A 114 6.49 -15.84 -20.48
N ALA A 115 6.66 -16.91 -19.69
CA ALA A 115 6.29 -18.25 -20.10
C ALA A 115 4.75 -18.38 -20.12
N PRO A 116 4.17 -18.99 -21.17
CA PRO A 116 2.74 -19.29 -21.17
C PRO A 116 2.40 -20.22 -20.00
N PRO A 117 1.29 -19.99 -19.28
CA PRO A 117 0.94 -20.81 -18.13
C PRO A 117 0.75 -22.27 -18.56
N PRO A 118 1.37 -23.24 -17.86
CA PRO A 118 1.27 -24.64 -18.23
C PRO A 118 -0.17 -25.15 -18.03
N ALA A 119 -0.68 -25.93 -19.00
CA ALA A 119 -2.03 -26.50 -18.94
C ALA A 119 -2.24 -27.48 -17.77
N ARG A 120 -1.15 -28.07 -17.26
CA ARG A 120 -1.09 -28.81 -15.99
C ARG A 120 0.28 -28.57 -15.35
N PRO A 121 0.36 -28.17 -14.07
CA PRO A 121 1.61 -28.15 -13.35
C PRO A 121 2.04 -29.60 -13.08
N SER A 122 2.84 -30.18 -13.97
CA SER A 122 3.40 -31.51 -13.80
C SER A 122 4.91 -31.42 -13.93
N ASP A 123 5.61 -31.60 -12.81
CA ASP A 123 7.07 -31.65 -12.79
C ASP A 123 7.56 -33.01 -13.26
N THR A 124 7.55 -33.21 -14.58
CA THR A 124 8.00 -34.43 -15.24
C THR A 124 9.18 -34.11 -16.16
N GLY A 125 10.08 -35.06 -16.37
CA GLY A 125 11.24 -34.90 -17.25
C GLY A 125 10.93 -34.73 -18.75
N SER A 126 9.66 -34.51 -19.11
CA SER A 126 9.17 -34.31 -20.47
C SER A 126 8.83 -32.85 -20.78
N GLN A 127 9.10 -31.93 -19.85
CA GLN A 127 8.84 -30.50 -19.99
C GLN A 127 10.15 -29.72 -19.84
N ASP A 128 10.28 -28.65 -20.61
CA ASP A 128 11.39 -27.71 -20.41
C ASP A 128 11.20 -26.97 -19.08
N SER A 129 12.32 -26.64 -18.43
CA SER A 129 12.31 -25.88 -17.18
C SER A 129 11.87 -24.45 -17.47
N VAL A 130 10.67 -24.09 -17.00
CA VAL A 130 10.09 -22.74 -17.12
C VAL A 130 9.66 -22.23 -15.76
N PRO A 131 9.69 -20.91 -15.51
CA PRO A 131 9.13 -20.34 -14.29
C PRO A 131 7.64 -20.70 -14.15
N VAL A 132 7.21 -21.10 -12.95
CA VAL A 132 5.80 -21.43 -12.66
C VAL A 132 5.21 -20.37 -11.74
N THR A 133 4.17 -19.69 -12.21
CA THR A 133 3.43 -18.73 -11.40
C THR A 133 2.61 -19.48 -10.33
N PRO A 134 2.70 -19.10 -9.04
CA PRO A 134 1.85 -19.68 -8.00
C PRO A 134 0.37 -19.54 -8.36
N VAL A 135 -0.38 -20.64 -8.27
CA VAL A 135 -1.82 -20.66 -8.56
C VAL A 135 -2.59 -20.27 -7.30
N HIS A 136 -3.68 -19.51 -7.48
CA HIS A 136 -4.60 -19.19 -6.39
C HIS A 136 -5.29 -20.47 -5.87
N THR A 137 -5.14 -20.76 -4.58
CA THR A 137 -5.67 -21.99 -3.93
C THR A 137 -6.72 -21.73 -2.86
N GLY A 138 -7.00 -20.46 -2.57
CA GLY A 138 -7.93 -20.06 -1.51
C GLY A 138 -9.38 -19.96 -1.97
N THR A 139 -9.97 -18.80 -1.75
CA THR A 139 -11.39 -18.53 -2.01
C THR A 139 -11.77 -18.67 -3.49
N GLU A 140 -12.96 -19.20 -3.76
CA GLU A 140 -13.50 -19.23 -5.14
C GLU A 140 -13.73 -17.81 -5.67
N ILE A 141 -13.20 -17.51 -6.87
CA ILE A 141 -13.41 -16.24 -7.54
C ILE A 141 -14.73 -16.33 -8.33
N LYS A 142 -15.76 -15.61 -7.88
CA LYS A 142 -17.07 -15.55 -8.54
C LYS A 142 -17.31 -14.17 -9.15
N PRO A 143 -17.84 -14.08 -10.38
CA PRO A 143 -18.36 -12.81 -10.90
C PRO A 143 -19.47 -12.28 -9.98
N VAL A 144 -19.47 -10.97 -9.74
CA VAL A 144 -20.55 -10.33 -8.98
C VAL A 144 -21.80 -10.28 -9.86
N GLU A 145 -22.92 -10.85 -9.38
CA GLU A 145 -24.17 -10.90 -10.14
C GLU A 145 -24.89 -9.54 -10.24
N THR A 146 -24.66 -8.65 -9.26
CA THR A 146 -25.31 -7.33 -9.19
C THR A 146 -24.30 -6.21 -9.27
N ILE A 147 -24.33 -5.46 -10.37
CA ILE A 147 -23.51 -4.25 -10.56
C ILE A 147 -24.21 -3.10 -9.85
N THR A 148 -23.51 -2.48 -8.89
CA THR A 148 -24.00 -1.26 -8.26
C THR A 148 -23.40 -0.06 -8.97
N VAL A 149 -24.24 0.85 -9.47
CA VAL A 149 -23.81 2.11 -10.07
C VAL A 149 -24.04 3.21 -9.06
N THR A 150 -22.96 3.85 -8.60
CA THR A 150 -23.00 5.00 -7.72
C THR A 150 -22.32 6.20 -8.39
N THR A 151 -22.71 7.40 -7.98
CA THR A 151 -21.97 8.62 -8.32
C THR A 151 -20.85 8.79 -7.30
N THR A 152 -19.62 8.44 -7.67
CA THR A 152 -18.45 8.63 -6.82
C THR A 152 -18.11 10.13 -6.73
N PRO A 153 -18.09 10.75 -5.54
CA PRO A 153 -17.54 12.09 -5.37
C PRO A 153 -16.08 12.16 -5.83
N ALA A 154 -15.66 13.25 -6.47
CA ALA A 154 -14.30 13.42 -6.99
C ALA A 154 -13.18 13.26 -5.92
N ALA A 155 -13.52 13.41 -4.65
CA ALA A 155 -12.61 13.25 -3.51
C ALA A 155 -12.17 11.78 -3.27
N ASP A 156 -12.92 10.79 -3.77
CA ASP A 156 -12.68 9.36 -3.51
C ASP A 156 -11.74 8.69 -4.55
N ILE A 157 -11.19 9.46 -5.49
CA ILE A 157 -10.29 8.97 -6.55
C ILE A 157 -8.82 8.91 -6.08
N GLY A 158 -8.58 8.95 -4.76
CA GLY A 158 -7.26 9.10 -4.15
C GLY A 158 -6.33 7.88 -4.22
N GLY A 159 -6.74 6.77 -4.84
CA GLY A 159 -6.02 5.49 -4.82
C GLY A 159 -5.76 4.82 -6.17
N LEU A 160 -6.01 5.52 -7.29
CA LEU A 160 -5.92 4.90 -8.62
C LEU A 160 -4.46 4.68 -9.06
N GLN A 161 -3.98 3.45 -8.87
CA GLN A 161 -2.73 2.95 -9.45
C GLN A 161 -3.04 1.90 -10.51
N ASP A 162 -3.04 2.34 -11.75
CA ASP A 162 -3.27 1.52 -12.91
C ASP A 162 -2.26 1.85 -14.01
N PHE A 163 -1.98 0.88 -14.85
CA PHE A 163 -1.08 1.04 -15.98
C PHE A 163 -1.42 0.06 -17.09
N ILE A 164 -0.85 0.30 -18.26
CA ILE A 164 -0.86 -0.65 -19.38
C ILE A 164 0.56 -1.14 -19.61
N TYR A 165 0.73 -2.42 -19.92
CA TYR A 165 1.98 -2.94 -20.47
C TYR A 165 1.69 -3.85 -21.67
N TRP A 166 2.73 -4.16 -22.42
CA TRP A 166 2.65 -5.05 -23.58
C TRP A 166 3.22 -6.42 -23.25
N ARG A 167 2.50 -7.46 -23.66
CA ARG A 167 3.02 -8.84 -23.66
C ARG A 167 2.87 -9.46 -25.06
N PRO A 168 3.64 -10.51 -25.39
CA PRO A 168 3.39 -11.29 -26.60
C PRO A 168 1.95 -11.80 -26.65
N ASP A 169 1.36 -11.81 -27.84
CA ASP A 169 0.05 -12.42 -28.06
C ASP A 169 0.11 -13.95 -27.95
N ALA A 170 -1.06 -14.60 -27.93
CA ALA A 170 -1.13 -16.07 -27.82
C ALA A 170 -0.46 -16.81 -28.99
N ALA A 171 -0.31 -16.16 -30.15
CA ALA A 171 0.39 -16.72 -31.31
C ALA A 171 1.92 -16.53 -31.23
N GLY A 172 2.41 -15.67 -30.34
CA GLY A 172 3.83 -15.31 -30.22
C GLY A 172 4.35 -14.49 -31.39
N THR A 173 3.47 -13.99 -32.25
CA THR A 173 3.82 -13.27 -33.50
C THR A 173 3.52 -11.78 -33.43
N GLY A 174 2.77 -11.36 -32.41
CA GLY A 174 2.42 -9.98 -32.15
C GLY A 174 2.45 -9.65 -30.67
N VAL A 175 1.79 -8.56 -30.31
CA VAL A 175 1.68 -8.09 -28.93
C VAL A 175 0.24 -7.76 -28.60
N GLU A 176 -0.14 -7.96 -27.35
CA GLU A 176 -1.40 -7.48 -26.80
C GLU A 176 -1.15 -6.56 -25.60
N SER A 177 -2.01 -5.55 -25.48
CA SER A 177 -1.99 -4.59 -24.38
C SER A 177 -2.76 -5.15 -23.19
N VAL A 178 -2.16 -5.09 -22.01
CA VAL A 178 -2.73 -5.57 -20.75
C VAL A 178 -2.90 -4.39 -19.83
N TYR A 179 -4.14 -4.13 -19.44
CA TYR A 179 -4.49 -3.14 -18.42
C TYR A 179 -4.43 -3.78 -17.05
N VAL A 180 -3.68 -3.17 -16.14
CA VAL A 180 -3.42 -3.64 -14.79
C VAL A 180 -3.96 -2.62 -13.80
N MET A 181 -4.72 -3.10 -12.81
CA MET A 181 -5.24 -2.32 -11.70
C MET A 181 -4.67 -2.87 -10.40
N LEU A 182 -4.19 -1.98 -9.53
CA LEU A 182 -3.67 -2.32 -8.22
C LEU A 182 -4.65 -1.91 -7.12
N SER A 183 -4.62 -2.59 -5.99
CA SER A 183 -5.23 -2.09 -4.76
C SER A 183 -4.41 -0.96 -4.16
N GLY A 184 -5.09 -0.07 -3.44
CA GLY A 184 -4.42 0.90 -2.57
C GLY A 184 -3.57 0.19 -1.51
N PRO A 185 -2.42 0.75 -1.11
CA PRO A 185 -1.53 0.12 -0.12
C PRO A 185 -2.14 0.01 1.27
N TYR A 186 -3.09 0.89 1.59
CA TYR A 186 -3.65 1.04 2.94
C TYR A 186 -5.15 0.78 2.95
N GLY A 187 -5.55 -0.49 2.84
CA GLY A 187 -6.91 -0.95 3.09
C GLY A 187 -8.05 -0.13 2.46
N GLU A 188 -9.18 -0.09 3.15
CA GLU A 188 -10.37 0.70 2.77
C GLU A 188 -10.19 2.18 3.12
N THR A 189 -10.54 3.09 2.21
CA THR A 189 -10.52 4.55 2.42
C THR A 189 -11.85 5.19 1.97
N ASN A 190 -12.24 6.31 2.59
CA ASN A 190 -13.51 6.99 2.31
C ASN A 190 -13.39 8.52 2.21
N ALA A 191 -12.17 9.05 2.31
CA ALA A 191 -11.88 10.46 2.24
C ALA A 191 -10.43 10.70 1.80
N LYS A 192 -10.15 11.92 1.38
CA LYS A 192 -8.80 12.42 1.13
C LYS A 192 -8.52 13.62 2.04
N GLY A 193 -7.36 13.62 2.69
CA GLY A 193 -6.91 14.73 3.52
C GLY A 193 -6.80 16.03 2.72
N GLU A 194 -7.25 17.14 3.29
CA GLU A 194 -7.22 18.45 2.65
C GLU A 194 -5.79 18.97 2.56
N TYR A 195 -5.01 18.81 3.63
CA TYR A 195 -3.63 19.31 3.72
C TYR A 195 -2.61 18.28 3.26
N SER A 196 -2.74 17.04 3.72
CA SER A 196 -1.81 15.96 3.39
C SER A 196 -2.02 15.40 1.98
N GLY A 197 -3.23 15.49 1.45
CA GLY A 197 -3.61 14.85 0.19
C GLY A 197 -3.64 13.33 0.23
N ARG A 198 -3.51 12.71 1.42
CA ARG A 198 -3.49 11.24 1.58
C ARG A 198 -4.91 10.68 1.62
N PRO A 199 -5.17 9.53 0.97
CA PRO A 199 -6.43 8.82 1.16
C PRO A 199 -6.44 8.14 2.54
N TYR A 200 -7.58 8.20 3.24
CA TYR A 200 -7.75 7.55 4.56
C TYR A 200 -9.22 7.26 4.84
N ASN A 201 -9.49 6.53 5.93
CA ASN A 201 -10.83 6.23 6.40
C ASN A 201 -11.13 7.04 7.68
N THR A 202 -12.05 7.99 7.56
CA THR A 202 -12.47 8.88 8.64
C THR A 202 -13.14 8.15 9.81
N ASP A 203 -13.87 7.06 9.52
CA ASP A 203 -14.55 6.24 10.54
C ASP A 203 -13.56 5.36 11.32
N LYS A 204 -12.36 5.13 10.78
CA LYS A 204 -11.28 4.31 11.36
C LYS A 204 -10.06 5.16 11.79
N ALA A 205 -10.23 6.47 11.94
CA ALA A 205 -9.15 7.41 12.25
C ALA A 205 -8.96 7.71 13.75
N GLY A 206 -9.75 7.09 14.64
CA GLY A 206 -9.67 7.32 16.09
C GLY A 206 -10.24 8.67 16.53
N GLY A 207 -11.32 9.12 15.87
CA GLY A 207 -12.05 10.35 16.18
C GLY A 207 -12.03 11.39 15.06
N SER A 208 -12.85 12.44 15.20
CA SER A 208 -12.94 13.52 14.21
C SER A 208 -11.64 14.32 14.10
N ILE A 209 -11.46 15.00 12.97
CA ILE A 209 -10.39 16.00 12.80
C ILE A 209 -10.66 17.21 13.70
N GLN A 210 -9.62 17.74 14.32
CA GLN A 210 -9.62 18.95 15.13
C GLN A 210 -8.69 20.00 14.50
N LYS A 211 -8.92 21.29 14.75
CA LYS A 211 -8.00 22.34 14.27
C LYS A 211 -7.00 22.69 15.37
N LEU A 212 -5.90 21.93 15.43
CA LEU A 212 -4.87 22.05 16.45
C LEU A 212 -3.67 22.90 15.96
N ASP A 213 -2.88 23.39 16.91
CA ASP A 213 -1.65 24.16 16.66
C ASP A 213 -0.51 23.63 17.54
N TRP A 214 0.64 23.34 16.93
CA TRP A 214 1.84 22.86 17.60
C TRP A 214 2.70 23.99 18.19
N LYS A 215 2.52 25.24 17.75
CA LYS A 215 3.44 26.35 18.06
C LYS A 215 3.56 26.63 19.55
N THR A 216 2.47 26.45 20.29
CA THR A 216 2.41 26.68 21.74
C THR A 216 2.76 25.44 22.56
N ALA A 217 3.10 24.32 21.92
CA ALA A 217 3.45 23.10 22.64
C ALA A 217 4.71 23.30 23.48
N THR A 218 4.65 22.81 24.72
CA THR A 218 5.79 22.69 25.62
C THR A 218 6.20 21.24 25.67
N ILE A 219 7.48 20.98 25.37
CA ILE A 219 8.06 19.64 25.41
C ILE A 219 8.39 19.34 26.88
N ASP A 220 7.78 18.30 27.42
CA ASP A 220 8.00 17.84 28.79
C ASP A 220 8.33 16.34 28.84
N HIS A 221 8.77 15.88 30.01
CA HIS A 221 9.17 14.49 30.19
C HIS A 221 8.01 13.51 29.94
N ALA A 222 6.78 13.85 30.33
CA ALA A 222 5.65 12.95 30.17
C ALA A 222 5.26 12.77 28.69
N GLY A 223 5.35 13.84 27.90
CA GLY A 223 5.12 13.78 26.46
C GLY A 223 6.23 13.05 25.73
N VAL A 224 7.50 13.24 26.09
CA VAL A 224 8.61 12.50 25.45
C VAL A 224 8.49 10.99 25.70
N GLU A 225 8.03 10.56 26.87
CA GLU A 225 7.76 9.15 27.12
C GLU A 225 6.56 8.62 26.29
N LYS A 226 5.54 9.44 26.03
CA LYS A 226 4.46 9.08 25.08
C LYS A 226 4.97 8.96 23.65
N VAL A 227 5.85 9.86 23.21
CA VAL A 227 6.49 9.79 21.89
C VAL A 227 7.22 8.45 21.75
N LYS A 228 8.11 8.11 22.70
CA LYS A 228 8.85 6.84 22.72
C LYS A 228 7.91 5.63 22.69
N LEU A 229 6.85 5.66 23.49
CA LEU A 229 5.85 4.60 23.56
C LEU A 229 5.15 4.36 22.21
N HIS A 230 4.76 5.44 21.54
CA HIS A 230 4.10 5.36 20.24
C HIS A 230 5.04 4.92 19.13
N THR A 231 6.22 5.56 19.01
CA THR A 231 7.20 5.22 17.98
C THR A 231 7.76 3.80 18.16
N GLY A 232 7.86 3.32 19.41
CA GLY A 232 8.35 1.98 19.75
C GLY A 232 7.41 0.84 19.35
N ARG A 233 6.18 1.15 18.92
CA ARG A 233 5.25 0.18 18.32
C ARG A 233 5.73 -0.33 16.96
N PHE A 234 6.46 0.51 16.22
CA PHE A 234 6.82 0.26 14.83
C PHE A 234 8.21 -0.35 14.70
N THR A 235 8.54 -0.83 13.49
CA THR A 235 9.92 -1.22 13.17
C THR A 235 10.87 -0.07 13.46
N GLU A 236 12.04 -0.41 14.01
CA GLU A 236 13.04 0.54 14.43
C GLU A 236 13.44 1.50 13.30
N SER A 237 13.38 2.80 13.58
CA SER A 237 13.70 3.88 12.64
C SER A 237 14.81 4.76 13.21
N ASP A 238 15.88 4.93 12.45
CA ASP A 238 16.98 5.80 12.83
C ASP A 238 16.58 7.28 12.82
N ALA A 239 15.64 7.68 11.97
CA ALA A 239 15.06 9.02 11.99
C ALA A 239 14.33 9.28 13.32
N ASN A 240 13.53 8.31 13.79
CA ASN A 240 12.85 8.41 15.09
C ASN A 240 13.85 8.54 16.24
N LYS A 241 14.95 7.79 16.22
CA LYS A 241 16.01 7.91 17.24
C LYS A 241 16.62 9.30 17.27
N VAL A 242 16.92 9.89 16.10
CA VAL A 242 17.46 11.25 16.03
C VAL A 242 16.48 12.25 16.60
N MET A 243 15.19 12.16 16.25
CA MET A 243 14.18 13.06 16.79
C MET A 243 13.99 12.89 18.30
N ILE A 244 13.97 11.66 18.82
CA ILE A 244 13.88 11.38 20.26
C ILE A 244 15.09 11.94 21.02
N ASP A 245 16.32 11.74 20.52
CA ASP A 245 17.54 12.31 21.12
C ASP A 245 17.49 13.84 21.16
N ARG A 246 16.96 14.48 20.11
CA ARG A 246 16.74 15.94 20.11
C ARG A 246 15.74 16.36 21.19
N LEU A 247 14.62 15.65 21.34
CA LEU A 247 13.65 15.93 22.40
C LEU A 247 14.29 15.80 23.80
N GLU A 248 15.13 14.79 24.02
CA GLU A 248 15.85 14.63 25.29
C GLU A 248 16.86 15.75 25.56
N LYS A 249 17.57 16.23 24.53
CA LYS A 249 18.46 17.40 24.65
C LYS A 249 17.70 18.68 24.97
N ILE A 250 16.49 18.85 24.42
CA ILE A 250 15.60 19.96 24.76
C ILE A 250 15.19 19.89 26.24
N LEU A 251 14.84 18.70 26.75
CA LEU A 251 14.51 18.53 28.17
C LEU A 251 15.67 18.88 29.11
N LYS A 252 16.92 18.64 28.67
CA LYS A 252 18.14 19.00 29.42
C LYS A 252 18.52 20.47 29.30
N GLY A 253 17.83 21.24 28.45
CA GLY A 253 18.18 22.63 28.14
C GLY A 253 19.42 22.79 27.25
N GLU A 254 19.90 21.69 26.66
CA GLU A 254 21.08 21.66 25.77
C GLU A 254 20.75 22.15 24.35
N LEU A 255 19.46 22.11 23.98
CA LEU A 255 18.96 22.50 22.67
C LEU A 255 17.68 23.34 22.81
N GLN A 256 17.55 24.39 22.02
CA GLN A 256 16.30 25.14 21.91
C GLN A 256 15.33 24.43 20.96
N PRO A 257 14.04 24.30 21.31
CA PRO A 257 13.08 23.60 20.46
C PRO A 257 12.81 24.36 19.17
N THR A 258 12.83 23.64 18.05
CA THR A 258 12.43 24.17 16.74
C THR A 258 10.98 23.80 16.40
N ASP A 259 10.43 24.39 15.34
CA ASP A 259 9.10 24.03 14.84
C ASP A 259 9.01 22.58 14.36
N VAL A 260 10.11 21.98 13.90
CA VAL A 260 10.15 20.55 13.52
C VAL A 260 10.03 19.69 14.78
N ASP A 261 10.79 20.00 15.84
CA ASP A 261 10.74 19.25 17.10
C ASP A 261 9.34 19.30 17.72
N LYS A 262 8.70 20.49 17.69
CA LYS A 262 7.33 20.66 18.19
C LYS A 262 6.31 19.88 17.35
N ARG A 263 6.38 19.96 16.02
CA ARG A 263 5.47 19.21 15.14
C ARG A 263 5.58 17.70 15.37
N PHE A 264 6.79 17.16 15.36
CA PHE A 264 7.04 15.75 15.67
C PHE A 264 6.45 15.36 17.02
N TYR A 265 6.83 16.08 18.08
CA TYR A 265 6.34 15.83 19.44
C TYR A 265 4.81 15.83 19.53
N THR A 266 4.15 16.84 18.97
CA THR A 266 2.68 16.94 19.03
C THR A 266 1.99 15.93 18.13
N HIS A 267 2.59 15.58 17.00
CA HIS A 267 2.09 14.59 16.05
C HIS A 267 2.08 13.20 16.67
N GLU A 268 3.23 12.72 17.15
CA GLU A 268 3.34 11.36 17.72
C GLU A 268 2.41 11.15 18.93
N ILE A 269 2.26 12.17 19.79
CA ILE A 269 1.34 12.10 20.94
C ILE A 269 -0.12 12.04 20.48
N ARG A 270 -0.50 12.86 19.50
CA ARG A 270 -1.87 12.90 19.00
C ARG A 270 -2.24 11.63 18.25
N GLU A 271 -1.30 11.07 17.50
CA GLU A 271 -1.48 9.79 16.80
C GLU A 271 -1.67 8.65 17.83
N LEU A 272 -0.88 8.63 18.91
CA LEU A 272 -1.07 7.68 20.02
C LEU A 272 -2.49 7.74 20.62
N GLU A 273 -3.03 8.94 20.83
CA GLU A 273 -4.38 9.12 21.35
C GLU A 273 -5.45 8.57 20.40
N ARG A 274 -5.24 8.70 19.08
CA ARG A 274 -6.12 8.10 18.06
C ARG A 274 -6.06 6.58 18.11
N TYR A 275 -4.88 5.98 18.23
CA TYR A 275 -4.72 4.53 18.45
C TYR A 275 -5.49 4.06 19.69
N ARG A 276 -5.36 4.76 20.81
CA ARG A 276 -6.10 4.44 22.04
C ARG A 276 -7.61 4.59 21.87
N SER A 277 -8.06 5.59 21.11
CA SER A 277 -9.48 5.81 20.80
C SER A 277 -10.07 4.70 19.93
N LEU A 278 -9.23 4.01 19.13
CA LEU A 278 -9.59 2.80 18.40
C LEU A 278 -9.55 1.53 19.27
N GLY A 279 -9.18 1.64 20.54
CA GLY A 279 -9.03 0.49 21.45
C GLY A 279 -7.77 -0.33 21.23
N ILE A 280 -6.79 0.20 20.49
CA ILE A 280 -5.54 -0.51 20.22
C ILE A 280 -4.60 -0.35 21.42
N PRO A 281 -4.10 -1.45 22.02
CA PRO A 281 -3.18 -1.38 23.14
C PRO A 281 -1.88 -0.65 22.79
N ASP A 282 -1.29 0.00 23.79
CA ASP A 282 0.01 0.65 23.65
C ASP A 282 1.09 -0.40 23.28
N GLY A 283 2.00 -0.03 22.37
CA GLY A 283 3.07 -0.91 21.87
C GLY A 283 2.63 -2.00 20.88
N VAL A 284 1.33 -2.16 20.62
CA VAL A 284 0.84 -3.15 19.63
C VAL A 284 0.69 -2.52 18.26
N SER A 285 1.40 -3.05 17.26
CA SER A 285 1.13 -2.75 15.85
C SER A 285 0.07 -3.71 15.33
N PRO A 286 -1.10 -3.24 14.87
CA PRO A 286 -2.08 -4.09 14.21
C PRO A 286 -1.49 -4.78 12.97
N ASP A 287 -1.88 -6.03 12.78
CA ASP A 287 -1.58 -6.80 11.56
C ASP A 287 -2.65 -6.51 10.50
N ASP A 288 -2.64 -5.27 9.99
CA ASP A 288 -3.60 -4.77 9.01
C ASP A 288 -2.94 -4.09 7.81
N ASN A 289 -1.68 -4.47 7.54
CA ASN A 289 -0.80 -3.87 6.54
C ASN A 289 -0.74 -2.34 6.60
N GLY A 290 -0.80 -1.77 7.81
CA GLY A 290 -0.65 -0.34 8.02
C GLY A 290 -1.91 0.46 7.75
N ALA A 291 -3.08 -0.17 7.59
CA ALA A 291 -4.35 0.54 7.41
C ALA A 291 -4.67 1.43 8.62
N THR A 292 -4.54 0.91 9.85
CA THR A 292 -4.69 1.71 11.07
C THR A 292 -3.72 2.88 11.06
N TRP A 293 -2.42 2.60 10.84
CA TRP A 293 -1.39 3.63 10.81
C TRP A 293 -1.75 4.72 9.82
N ASN A 294 -2.09 4.37 8.57
CA ASN A 294 -2.44 5.36 7.57
C ASN A 294 -3.63 6.22 7.99
N ASN A 295 -4.66 5.62 8.60
CA ASN A 295 -5.85 6.35 9.03
C ASN A 295 -5.57 7.30 10.19
N THR A 296 -4.87 6.83 11.22
CA THR A 296 -4.52 7.65 12.39
C THR A 296 -3.48 8.71 12.05
N HIS A 297 -2.48 8.36 11.24
CA HIS A 297 -1.42 9.25 10.81
C HIS A 297 -1.96 10.37 9.93
N THR A 298 -2.72 10.03 8.89
CA THR A 298 -3.34 11.02 8.00
C THR A 298 -4.23 11.96 8.79
N ALA A 299 -5.09 11.44 9.67
CA ALA A 299 -5.95 12.28 10.50
C ALA A 299 -5.16 13.19 11.47
N THR A 300 -3.97 12.77 11.91
CA THR A 300 -3.09 13.60 12.75
C THR A 300 -2.41 14.70 11.93
N LEU A 301 -2.00 14.42 10.69
CA LEU A 301 -1.52 15.47 9.78
C LEU A 301 -2.59 16.52 9.55
N GLU A 302 -3.85 16.10 9.32
CA GLU A 302 -4.98 17.01 9.16
C GLU A 302 -5.27 17.80 10.44
N ASP A 303 -5.12 17.18 11.62
CA ASP A 303 -5.31 17.89 12.90
C ASP A 303 -4.41 19.14 13.00
N TYR A 304 -3.19 19.03 12.49
CA TYR A 304 -2.18 20.09 12.48
C TYR A 304 -2.04 20.75 11.10
N GLN A 305 -2.97 20.56 10.17
CA GLN A 305 -2.91 21.18 8.84
C GLN A 305 -1.56 20.99 8.11
N LEU A 306 -0.96 19.81 8.28
CA LEU A 306 0.35 19.45 7.71
C LEU A 306 0.18 18.71 6.38
N GLY A 307 1.09 19.00 5.45
CA GLY A 307 1.25 18.22 4.22
C GLY A 307 1.84 16.83 4.47
N ASN A 308 2.03 16.04 3.41
CA ASN A 308 2.65 14.71 3.47
C ASN A 308 4.19 14.73 3.31
N ASP A 309 4.83 15.90 3.40
CA ASP A 309 6.29 16.01 3.30
C ASP A 309 6.93 15.61 4.65
N GLU A 310 7.81 14.60 4.63
CA GLU A 310 8.52 14.11 5.81
C GLU A 310 9.38 15.20 6.47
N ALA A 311 9.86 16.19 5.73
CA ALA A 311 10.62 17.32 6.26
C ALA A 311 9.79 18.22 7.19
N LEU A 312 8.46 18.02 7.24
CA LEU A 312 7.60 18.69 8.22
C LEU A 312 7.71 18.08 9.62
N LEU A 313 8.01 16.79 9.71
CA LEU A 313 8.11 16.03 10.98
C LEU A 313 9.55 15.67 11.34
N TYR A 314 10.46 15.57 10.37
CA TYR A 314 11.84 15.15 10.60
C TYR A 314 12.83 16.25 10.24
N THR A 315 13.88 16.41 11.06
CA THR A 315 14.98 17.30 10.69
C THR A 315 15.81 16.69 9.57
N ARG A 316 16.64 17.51 8.92
CA ARG A 316 17.55 17.04 7.86
C ARG A 316 18.47 15.92 8.34
N GLU A 317 18.93 16.00 9.59
CA GLU A 317 19.77 14.95 10.19
C GLU A 317 19.00 13.64 10.35
N ALA A 318 17.72 13.70 10.75
CA ALA A 318 16.86 12.53 10.87
C ALA A 318 16.56 11.89 9.50
N LEU A 319 16.23 12.70 8.49
CA LEU A 319 16.01 12.22 7.11
C LEU A 319 17.26 11.56 6.53
N LYS A 320 18.45 12.14 6.78
CA LYS A 320 19.71 11.54 6.36
C LYS A 320 19.95 10.19 7.06
N ALA A 321 19.60 10.08 8.33
CA ALA A 321 19.71 8.82 9.06
C ALA A 321 18.77 7.74 8.51
N ALA A 322 17.57 8.10 8.04
CA ALA A 322 16.67 7.20 7.32
C ALA A 322 17.31 6.68 6.02
N GLU A 323 17.83 7.60 5.19
CA GLU A 323 18.51 7.24 3.93
C GLU A 323 19.69 6.28 4.17
N GLU A 324 20.51 6.56 5.19
CA GLU A 324 21.62 5.68 5.58
C GLU A 324 21.14 4.31 6.09
N GLN A 325 20.00 4.25 6.79
CA GLN A 325 19.38 3.01 7.24
C GLN A 325 18.89 2.16 6.07
N GLU A 326 18.17 2.76 5.12
CA GLU A 326 17.70 2.08 3.90
C GLU A 326 18.87 1.51 3.10
N LEU A 327 19.94 2.30 2.90
CA LEU A 327 21.15 1.86 2.20
C LEU A 327 21.86 0.69 2.89
N ARG A 328 21.74 0.54 4.21
CA ARG A 328 22.28 -0.63 4.94
C ARG A 328 21.42 -1.86 4.77
N MET A 329 20.11 -1.72 4.60
CA MET A 329 19.18 -2.84 4.39
C MET A 329 19.26 -3.41 2.96
N LEU A 330 19.78 -2.64 2.00
CA LEU A 330 19.98 -3.05 0.61
C LEU A 330 21.28 -3.84 0.37
N LYS A 331 22.17 -3.94 1.37
CA LYS A 331 23.48 -4.63 1.30
C LYS A 331 23.43 -5.98 1.99
#